data_AF-A0A953YR18-F1
#
_entry.id   AF-A0A953YR18-F1
#
_cell.length_a   1.000
_cell.length_b   1.000
_cell.length_c   1.000
_cell.angle_alpha   90.00
_cell.angle_beta   90.00
_cell.angle_gamma   90.00
#
_symmetry.space_group_name_H-M   'P 1'
#
loop_
_entity.id
_entity.type
_entity.pdbx_description
1 polymer ?
#
loop_
_entity_poly.entity_id
_entity_poly.type
_entity_poly.pdbx_seq_one_letter_code
_entity_poly.pdbx_strand_id
1 'polypeptide(L)' 'LKGKVHGWLIQKKEVLAFVQARPLEGGAGALLVLLTGQAGR' A
#
# COMPACT_ATOMS: atom_id res chain seq x y z
N LEU A 1 8.14 -5.42 11.56
CA LEU A 1 7.09 -4.48 11.06
C LEU A 1 6.48 -4.95 9.74
N LYS A 2 7.29 -5.34 8.74
CA LYS A 2 6.85 -5.75 7.38
C LYS A 2 5.61 -6.67 7.33
N GLY A 3 5.62 -7.80 8.04
CA GLY A 3 4.47 -8.73 8.03
C GLY A 3 3.19 -8.16 8.66
N LYS A 4 3.32 -7.36 9.72
CA LYS A 4 2.17 -6.68 10.35
C LYS A 4 1.56 -5.64 9.41
N VAL A 5 2.38 -4.89 8.67
CA VAL A 5 1.92 -3.91 7.69
C VAL A 5 1.22 -4.59 6.52
N HIS A 6 1.73 -5.73 6.01
CA HIS A 6 1.06 -6.52 4.97
C HIS A 6 -0.33 -6.98 5.44
N GLY A 7 -0.39 -7.61 6.62
CA GLY A 7 -1.67 -8.06 7.19
C GLY A 7 -2.65 -6.92 7.43
N TRP A 8 -2.16 -5.76 7.87
CA TRP A 8 -2.97 -4.56 8.08
C TRP A 8 -3.53 -3.99 6.77
N LEU A 9 -2.72 -3.88 5.70
CA LEU A 9 -3.18 -3.36 4.40
C LEU A 9 -4.23 -4.26 3.75
N ILE A 10 -4.12 -5.58 3.88
CA ILE A 10 -5.13 -6.54 3.39
C ILE A 10 -6.49 -6.33 4.07
N GLN A 11 -6.51 -5.86 5.32
CA GLN A 11 -7.73 -5.61 6.08
C GLN A 11 -8.40 -4.27 5.72
N LYS A 12 -7.73 -3.40 4.96
CA LYS A 12 -8.24 -2.08 4.60
C LYS A 12 -9.06 -2.16 3.31
N LYS A 13 -10.37 -1.92 3.41
CA LYS A 13 -11.30 -2.00 2.29
C LYS A 13 -11.00 -0.97 1.20
N GLU A 14 -10.39 0.15 1.58
CA GLU A 14 -9.97 1.21 0.67
C GLU A 14 -8.71 0.87 -0.13
N VAL A 15 -7.96 -0.17 0.24
CA VAL A 15 -6.73 -0.60 -0.44
C VAL A 15 -7.07 -1.63 -1.51
N LEU A 16 -6.77 -1.31 -2.77
CA LEU A 16 -6.99 -2.20 -3.91
C LEU A 16 -5.77 -3.07 -4.20
N ALA A 17 -4.57 -2.49 -4.07
CA ALA A 17 -3.30 -3.19 -4.28
C ALA A 17 -2.16 -2.46 -3.57
N PHE A 18 -1.06 -3.17 -3.30
CA PHE A 18 0.18 -2.56 -2.83
C PHE A 18 1.40 -3.36 -3.28
N VAL A 19 2.52 -2.67 -3.49
CA VAL A 19 3.81 -3.25 -3.91
C VAL A 19 4.97 -2.53 -3.22
N GLN A 20 6.16 -3.13 -3.22
CA GLN A 20 7.38 -2.46 -2.76
C GLN A 20 7.68 -1.24 -3.64
N ALA A 21 8.06 -0.12 -3.01
CA ALA A 21 8.53 1.05 -3.74
C ALA A 21 9.83 0.76 -4.51
N ARG A 22 10.12 1.58 -5.52
CA ARG A 22 11.40 1.52 -6.24
C ARG A 22 12.56 1.86 -5.29
N PRO A 23 13.80 1.42 -5.56
CA PRO A 23 14.94 1.71 -4.69
C PRO A 23 15.13 3.20 -4.38
N LEU A 24 14.98 4.05 -5.39
CA LEU A 24 15.00 5.53 -5.28
C LEU A 24 13.91 6.10 -4.35
N GLU A 25 12.82 5.38 -4.15
CA GLU A 25 11.65 5.84 -3.37
C GLU A 25 11.57 5.18 -1.99
N GLY A 26 12.67 4.58 -1.53
CA GLY A 26 12.77 3.93 -0.21
C GLY A 26 12.77 2.39 -0.24
N GLY A 27 12.66 1.77 -1.41
CA GLY A 27 12.85 0.32 -1.58
C GLY A 27 12.04 -0.53 -0.61
N ALA A 28 12.68 -1.49 0.04
CA ALA A 28 12.03 -2.40 0.99
C ALA A 28 11.48 -1.72 2.26
N GLY A 29 11.84 -0.45 2.50
CA GLY A 29 11.33 0.36 3.60
C GLY A 29 10.03 1.10 3.29
N ALA A 30 9.59 1.13 2.03
CA ALA A 30 8.39 1.85 1.59
C ALA A 30 7.50 1.01 0.67
N LEU A 31 6.21 1.35 0.60
CA LEU A 31 5.21 0.69 -0.25
C LEU A 31 4.49 1.71 -1.11
N LEU A 32 4.23 1.36 -2.37
CA LEU A 32 3.24 2.05 -3.20
C LEU A 32 1.88 1.39 -2.95
N VAL A 33 0.85 2.18 -2.68
CA VAL A 33 -0.51 1.69 -2.36
C VAL A 33 -1.50 2.29 -3.32
N LEU A 34 -2.24 1.44 -4.03
CA LEU A 34 -3.37 1.85 -4.85
C LEU A 34 -4.61 1.87 -3.96
N LEU A 35 -5.20 3.05 -3.82
CA LEU A 35 -6.44 3.25 -3.09
C LEU A 35 -7.61 3.26 -4.06
N THR A 36 -8.78 2.85 -3.58
CA THR A 36 -10.03 3.15 -4.26
C THR A 36 -10.13 4.67 -4.39
N GLY A 37 -10.28 5.16 -5.62
CA GLY A 37 -10.62 6.56 -5.82
C GLY A 37 -11.99 6.81 -5.22
N GLN A 38 -12.20 7.99 -4.65
CA GLN A 38 -13.57 8.51 -4.52
C GLN A 38 -13.99 8.93 -5.93
N ALA A 39 -14.56 7.99 -6.69
CA ALA A 39 -15.23 8.34 -7.94
C ALA A 39 -16.38 9.29 -7.61
N GLY A 40 -16.18 10.58 -7.85
CA GLY A 40 -17.20 11.64 -7.79
C GLY A 40 -17.79 11.90 -6.41
N ARG A 41 -17.25 12.89 -5.71
CA ARG A 41 -18.09 13.89 -5.05
C ARG A 41 -17.97 15.19 -5.83
#